data_AF-A0A954EIG8-F1
#
_entry.id   AF-A0A954EIG8-F1
#
_cell.length_a   1.000
_cell.length_b   1.000
_cell.length_c   1.000
_cell.angle_alpha   90.00
_cell.angle_beta   90.00
_cell.angle_gamma   90.00
#
_symmetry.space_group_name_H-M   'P 1'
#
loop_
_entity.id
_entity.type
_entity.pdbx_description
1 polymer ?
#
loop_
_entity_poly.entity_id
_entity_poly.type
_entity_poly.pdbx_seq_one_letter_code
_entity_poly.pdbx_strand_id
1 'polypeptide(L)'
;MTIFEIKEVLWWCLVLNVSLLLFWTAMCVFAMDWVYATQKRFYPISREVFVVVMYAFLGLFKLGVILLNVTPYLALLIAESR
;
A
#
# COMPACT_ATOMS: atom_id res chain seq x y z
N MET A 1 5.64 11.92 -23.47
CA MET A 1 6.05 11.54 -22.11
C MET A 1 7.57 11.54 -22.05
N THR A 2 8.14 12.54 -21.39
CA THR A 2 9.58 12.65 -21.12
C THR A 2 9.94 11.87 -19.86
N ILE A 3 11.21 11.56 -19.65
CA ILE A 3 11.68 10.86 -18.43
C ILE A 3 11.28 11.64 -17.16
N PHE A 4 11.34 12.98 -17.22
CA PHE A 4 10.91 13.85 -16.12
C PHE A 4 9.43 13.67 -15.76
N GLU A 5 8.54 13.63 -16.76
CA GLU A 5 7.10 13.41 -16.54
C GLU A 5 6.82 12.02 -15.92
N ILE A 6 7.54 10.99 -16.36
CA ILE A 6 7.41 9.63 -15.81
C ILE A 6 7.85 9.59 -14.34
N LYS A 7 8.97 10.25 -14.03
CA LYS A 7 9.52 10.33 -12.67
C LYS A 7 8.57 11.05 -11.71
N GLU A 8 7.99 12.17 -12.13
CA GLU A 8 6.96 12.90 -11.37
C GLU A 8 5.73 12.03 -11.08
N VAL A 9 5.20 11.34 -12.10
CA VAL A 9 4.04 10.45 -11.91
C VAL A 9 4.37 9.32 -10.94
N LEU A 10 5.52 8.65 -11.11
CA LEU A 10 5.95 7.58 -10.20
C LEU A 10 6.18 8.08 -8.77
N TRP A 11 6.68 9.31 -8.61
CA TRP A 11 6.84 9.93 -7.30
C TRP A 11 5.51 10.15 -6.60
N TRP A 12 4.53 10.76 -7.27
CA TRP A 12 3.20 10.96 -6.69
C TRP A 12 2.48 9.63 -6.42
N CYS A 13 2.60 8.66 -7.32
CA CYS A 13 2.07 7.32 -7.09
C CYS A 13 2.73 6.67 -5.86
N LEU A 14 4.05 6.83 -5.68
CA LEU A 14 4.75 6.32 -4.50
C LEU A 14 4.25 6.99 -3.22
N VAL A 15 4.16 8.32 -3.19
CA VAL A 15 3.71 9.09 -2.02
C VAL A 15 2.29 8.68 -1.63
N LEU A 16 1.37 8.61 -2.58
CA LEU A 16 -0.02 8.22 -2.33
C LEU A 16 -0.14 6.78 -1.84
N ASN A 17 0.54 5.84 -2.50
CA ASN A 17 0.48 4.42 -2.13
C ASN A 17 1.13 4.16 -0.76
N VAL A 18 2.26 4.80 -0.45
CA VAL A 18 2.91 4.70 0.88
C VAL A 18 2.02 5.31 1.95
N SER A 19 1.43 6.48 1.70
CA SER A 19 0.53 7.13 2.66
C SER A 19 -0.68 6.25 2.96
N LEU A 20 -1.27 5.64 1.94
CA LEU A 20 -2.40 4.73 2.10
C LEU A 20 -2.00 3.45 2.85
N LEU A 21 -0.82 2.89 2.56
CA LEU A 21 -0.28 1.73 3.28
C LEU A 21 -0.05 2.04 4.76
N LEU A 22 0.52 3.21 5.07
CA LEU A 22 0.74 3.67 6.44
C LEU A 22 -0.59 3.89 7.16
N PHE A 23 -1.56 4.54 6.50
CA PHE A 23 -2.90 4.72 7.05
C PHE A 23 -3.55 3.38 7.41
N TRP A 24 -3.58 2.43 6.48
CA TRP A 24 -4.17 1.11 6.75
C TRP A 24 -3.41 0.33 7.82
N THR A 25 -2.08 0.42 7.83
CA THR A 25 -1.26 -0.20 8.88
C THR A 25 -1.60 0.40 10.24
N ALA A 26 -1.72 1.72 10.35
CA ALA A 26 -2.10 2.39 11.59
C ALA A 26 -3.52 1.98 12.03
N MET A 27 -4.48 1.91 11.10
CA MET A 27 -5.83 1.44 11.40
C MET A 27 -5.85 0.00 11.92
N CYS A 28 -5.07 -0.90 11.31
CA CYS A 28 -4.96 -2.28 11.77
C CYS A 28 -4.21 -2.44 13.10
N VAL A 29 -3.28 -1.54 13.45
CA VAL A 29 -2.54 -1.60 14.72
C VAL A 29 -3.34 -0.97 15.86
N PHE A 30 -3.92 0.21 15.64
CA PHE A 30 -4.56 0.99 16.70
C PHE A 30 -6.08 0.80 16.80
N ALA A 31 -6.74 0.40 15.70
CA ALA A 31 -8.19 0.40 15.59
C ALA A 31 -8.76 -0.90 14.98
N MET A 32 -8.05 -2.02 15.11
CA MET A 32 -8.45 -3.30 14.48
C MET A 32 -9.87 -3.73 14.84
N ASP A 33 -10.29 -3.54 16.09
CA ASP A 33 -11.63 -3.92 16.54
C ASP A 33 -12.72 -3.03 15.92
N TRP A 34 -12.42 -1.75 15.70
CA TRP A 34 -13.32 -0.85 14.99
C TRP A 34 -13.43 -1.22 13.50
N VAL A 35 -12.29 -1.49 12.86
CA VAL A 35 -12.27 -1.96 11.47
C VAL A 35 -13.06 -3.28 11.35
N TYR A 36 -12.82 -4.24 12.25
CA TYR A 36 -13.56 -5.51 12.27
C TYR A 36 -15.06 -5.30 12.50
N ALA A 37 -15.46 -4.44 13.44
CA ALA A 37 -16.87 -4.18 13.75
C ALA A 37 -17.62 -3.61 12.54
N THR A 38 -16.99 -2.67 11.81
CA THR A 38 -17.59 -2.12 10.58
C THR A 38 -17.71 -3.16 9.48
N GLN A 39 -16.68 -3.99 9.26
CA GLN A 39 -16.67 -5.01 8.21
C GLN A 39 -17.59 -6.19 8.51
N LYS A 40 -17.70 -6.60 9.78
CA LYS A 40 -18.58 -7.68 10.23
C LYS A 40 -20.05 -7.42 9.89
N ARG A 41 -20.46 -6.14 9.84
CA ARG A 41 -21.82 -5.74 9.44
C ARG A 41 -22.13 -6.09 7.98
N PHE A 42 -21.12 -6.09 7.11
CA PHE A 42 -21.26 -6.44 5.70
C PHE A 42 -21.04 -7.93 5.45
N TYR A 43 -20.07 -8.53 6.16
CA TYR A 43 -19.69 -9.93 5.99
C TYR A 43 -19.55 -10.63 7.34
N PRO A 44 -20.35 -11.68 7.63
CA PRO A 44 -20.26 -12.42 8.88
C PRO A 44 -19.04 -13.36 8.86
N ILE A 45 -17.84 -12.80 9.06
CA ILE A 45 -16.58 -13.54 9.14
C ILE A 45 -16.04 -13.55 10.58
N SER A 46 -15.32 -14.62 10.93
CA SER A 46 -14.66 -14.72 12.23
C SER A 46 -13.50 -13.72 12.33
N ARG A 47 -13.17 -13.31 13.56
CA ARG A 47 -12.08 -12.36 13.81
C ARG A 47 -10.72 -12.90 13.36
N GLU A 48 -10.48 -14.20 13.54
CA GLU A 48 -9.24 -14.85 13.12
C GLU A 48 -9.04 -14.79 11.60
N VAL A 49 -10.09 -15.15 10.83
CA VAL A 49 -10.06 -15.08 9.38
C VAL A 49 -9.87 -13.63 8.91
N PHE A 50 -10.56 -12.67 9.56
CA PHE A 50 -10.39 -11.26 9.25
C PHE A 50 -8.95 -10.78 9.44
N VAL A 51 -8.31 -11.13 10.56
CA VAL A 51 -6.91 -10.76 10.84
C VAL A 51 -5.97 -11.33 9.77
N VAL A 52 -6.14 -12.59 9.39
CA VAL A 52 -5.34 -13.23 8.34
C VAL A 52 -5.52 -12.51 7.00
N VAL A 53 -6.75 -12.21 6.61
CA VAL A 53 -7.05 -11.50 5.35
C VAL A 53 -6.47 -10.09 5.34
N MET A 54 -6.59 -9.34 6.45
CA MET A 54 -6.01 -8.00 6.56
C MET A 54 -4.48 -8.03 6.52
N TYR A 55 -3.85 -9.00 7.18
CA TYR A 55 -2.40 -9.17 7.11
C TYR A 55 -1.92 -9.51 5.69
N ALA A 56 -2.62 -10.42 5.01
CA ALA A 56 -2.33 -10.78 3.63
C ALA A 56 -2.54 -9.59 2.68
N PHE A 57 -3.62 -8.82 2.86
CA PHE A 57 -3.89 -7.60 2.10
C PHE A 57 -2.79 -6.56 2.28
N LEU A 58 -2.39 -6.25 3.52
CA LEU A 58 -1.30 -5.32 3.80
C LEU A 58 0.03 -5.80 3.19
N GLY A 59 0.32 -7.10 3.28
CA GLY A 59 1.51 -7.70 2.70
C GLY A 59 1.52 -7.57 1.17
N LEU A 60 0.42 -7.92 0.51
CA LEU A 60 0.28 -7.80 -0.94
C LEU A 60 0.37 -6.34 -1.39
N PHE A 61 -0.31 -5.43 -0.66
CA PHE A 61 -0.29 -4.02 -1.00
C PHE A 61 1.12 -3.44 -0.85
N LYS A 62 1.83 -3.78 0.23
CA LYS A 62 3.25 -3.43 0.43
C LYS A 62 4.14 -3.91 -0.73
N LEU A 63 3.96 -5.15 -1.19
CA LEU A 63 4.69 -5.67 -2.34
C LEU A 63 4.34 -4.91 -3.63
N GLY A 64 3.07 -4.57 -3.84
CA GLY A 64 2.64 -3.73 -4.96
C GLY A 64 3.30 -2.35 -4.95
N VAL A 65 3.37 -1.68 -3.79
CA VAL A 65 4.08 -0.39 -3.65
C VAL A 65 5.55 -0.53 -4.05
N ILE A 66 6.23 -1.58 -3.57
CA ILE A 66 7.65 -1.81 -3.87
C ILE A 66 7.84 -2.07 -5.36
N LEU A 67 7.14 -3.06 -5.93
CA LEU A 67 7.37 -3.52 -7.29
C LEU A 67 6.92 -2.50 -8.35
N LEU A 68 5.80 -1.80 -8.12
CA LEU A 68 5.19 -0.92 -9.13
C LEU A 68 5.56 0.56 -8.99
N ASN A 69 6.09 0.98 -7.84
CA ASN A 69 6.44 2.38 -7.60
C ASN A 69 7.91 2.56 -7.22
N VAL A 70 8.38 1.88 -6.16
CA VAL A 70 9.75 2.05 -5.66
C VAL A 70 10.77 1.57 -6.69
N THR A 71 10.63 0.33 -7.18
CA THR A 71 11.56 -0.26 -8.14
C THR A 71 11.69 0.56 -9.43
N PRO A 72 10.60 0.94 -10.14
CA PRO A 72 10.72 1.74 -11.35
C PRO A 72 11.22 3.17 -11.09
N TYR A 73 10.84 3.79 -9.96
CA TYR A 73 11.37 5.11 -9.59
C TYR A 73 12.88 5.08 -9.37
N LEU A 74 13.39 4.07 -8.65
CA LEU A 74 14.82 3.87 -8.44
C LEU A 74 15.54 3.54 -9.75
N ALA A 75 14.94 2.73 -10.63
CA ALA A 75 15.52 2.42 -11.93
C ALA A 75 15.71 3.68 -12.79
N LEU A 76 14.74 4.59 -12.79
CA LEU A 76 14.87 5.88 -13.49
C LEU A 76 15.96 6.76 -12.87
N LEU A 77 16.04 6.82 -11.54
CA LEU A 77 17.09 7.59 -10.85
C LEU A 77 18.50 7.08 -11.20
N ILE A 78 18.66 5.75 -11.26
CA ILE A 78 19.94 5.13 -11.65
C ILE A 78 20.24 5.41 -13.12
N ALA A 79 19.24 5.36 -14.01
CA ALA A 79 19.42 5.62 -15.43
C ALA A 79 19.79 7.08 -15.73
N GLU A 80 19.22 8.06 -15.01
CA GLU A 80 19.58 9.48 -15.13
C GLU A 80 20.99 9.79 -14.61
N SER A 81 21.54 8.96 -13.71
CA SER A 81 22.87 9.17 -13.14
C SER A 81 24.03 8.70 -14.03
N ARG A 82 23.74 8.10 -15.19
CA ARG A 82 24.71 7.63 -16.19
C ARG A 82 24.74 8.55 -17.39
#